data_AF-A0A358HVU0-F1
#
_entry.id   AF-A0A358HVU0-F1
#
_cell.length_a   1.000
_cell.length_b   1.000
_cell.length_c   1.000
_cell.angle_alpha   90.00
_cell.angle_beta   90.00
_cell.angle_gamma   90.00
#
_symmetry.space_group_name_H-M   'P 1'
#
loop_
_entity.id
_entity.type
_entity.pdbx_description
1 polymer ?
#
loop_
_entity_poly.entity_id
_entity_poly.type
_entity_poly.pdbx_seq_one_letter_code
_entity_poly.pdbx_strand_id
1 'polypeptide(L)' 'MATLFVTHHNCIEHDTGPGHPESPDRLRVIQRVLESEEFMFLHREEAPKADINLIKSVHDPDYVDSVM' A
#
# COMPACT_ATOMS: atom_id res chain seq x y z
N MET A 1 -18.90 -11.58 9.49
CA MET A 1 -18.25 -10.36 8.95
C MET A 1 -16.95 -10.82 8.33
N ALA A 2 -16.71 -10.51 7.05
CA ALA A 2 -15.48 -10.91 6.38
C ALA A 2 -14.42 -9.81 6.51
N THR A 3 -13.18 -10.19 6.83
CA THR A 3 -12.03 -9.28 6.88
C THR A 3 -11.25 -9.43 5.58
N LEU A 4 -10.88 -8.31 4.95
CA LEU A 4 -10.11 -8.26 3.71
C LEU A 4 -8.75 -7.59 3.97
N PHE A 5 -7.69 -8.21 3.48
CA PHE A 5 -6.34 -7.62 3.43
C PHE A 5 -6.04 -7.20 1.99
N VAL A 6 -5.88 -5.89 1.78
CA VAL A 6 -5.59 -5.29 0.46
C VAL A 6 -4.16 -4.78 0.46
N THR A 7 -3.35 -5.21 -0.51
CA THR A 7 -1.94 -4.80 -0.64
C THR A 7 -1.45 -4.90 -2.08
N HIS A 8 -0.30 -4.33 -2.43
CA HIS A 8 0.33 -4.51 -3.74
C HIS A 8 1.85 -4.65 -3.56
N HIS A 9 2.49 -5.47 -4.39
CA HIS A 9 3.93 -5.76 -4.27
C HIS A 9 4.78 -4.48 -4.32
N ASN A 10 4.48 -3.57 -5.25
CA ASN A 10 5.18 -2.28 -5.41
C ASN A 10 5.29 -1.44 -4.13
N CYS A 11 4.41 -1.59 -3.14
CA CYS A 11 4.54 -0.86 -1.87
C CYS A 11 5.83 -1.21 -1.12
N ILE A 12 6.39 -2.40 -1.36
CA ILE A 12 7.65 -2.90 -0.79
C ILE A 12 8.87 -2.25 -1.45
N GLU A 13 8.69 -1.74 -2.68
CA GLU A 13 9.75 -1.10 -3.48
C GLU A 13 9.82 0.42 -3.23
N HIS A 14 9.04 0.94 -2.29
CA HIS A 14 9.03 2.36 -1.98
C HIS A 14 10.36 2.80 -1.33
N ASP A 15 11.22 3.45 -2.11
CA ASP A 15 12.45 4.08 -1.62
C ASP A 15 12.16 5.50 -1.11
N THR A 16 12.39 5.70 0.18
CA THR A 16 12.19 6.96 0.89
C THR A 16 13.48 7.78 1.01
N GLY A 17 14.61 7.23 0.56
CA GLY A 17 15.93 7.82 0.64
C GLY A 17 16.68 7.54 1.96
N PRO A 18 17.99 7.83 1.99
CA PRO A 18 18.87 7.46 3.10
C PRO A 18 18.53 8.22 4.39
N GLY A 19 18.46 7.48 5.51
CA GLY A 19 18.20 8.05 6.84
C GLY A 19 16.74 8.41 7.10
N HIS A 20 15.83 8.13 6.16
CA HIS A 20 14.42 8.39 6.33
C HIS A 20 13.79 7.40 7.35
N PRO A 21 12.98 7.86 8.32
CA PRO A 21 12.39 6.99 9.34
C PRO A 21 11.30 6.05 8.80
N GLU A 22 10.69 6.38 7.66
CA GLU A 22 9.77 5.48 6.98
C GLU A 22 10.54 4.36 6.29
N SER A 23 10.19 3.11 6.63
CA SER A 23 10.82 1.90 6.10
C SER A 23 9.78 0.97 5.45
N PRO A 24 9.93 0.64 4.14
CA PRO A 24 9.06 -0.33 3.46
C PRO A 24 9.20 -1.76 4.01
N ASP A 25 10.31 -2.07 4.72
CA ASP A 25 10.50 -3.39 5.36
C ASP A 25 9.41 -3.72 6.37
N ARG A 26 8.75 -2.70 6.96
CA ARG A 26 7.58 -2.90 7.81
C ARG A 26 6.49 -3.71 7.09
N LEU A 27 6.28 -3.48 5.79
CA LEU A 27 5.28 -4.21 5.00
C LEU A 27 5.69 -5.68 4.80
N ARG A 28 6.98 -5.97 4.60
CA ARG A 28 7.49 -7.34 4.51
C ARG A 28 7.21 -8.12 5.80
N VAL A 29 7.42 -7.48 6.96
CA VAL A 29 7.12 -8.09 8.27
C VAL A 29 5.63 -8.35 8.44
N ILE A 30 4.78 -7.37 8.11
CA ILE A 30 3.32 -7.53 8.19
C ILE A 30 2.85 -8.69 7.31
N GLN A 31 3.29 -8.75 6.05
CA GLN A 31 2.91 -9.82 5.13
C GLN A 31 3.32 -11.19 5.69
N ARG A 32 4.55 -11.33 6.19
CA ARG A 32 5.04 -12.58 6.81
C ARG A 32 4.22 -13.02 8.02
N VAL A 33 3.79 -12.08 8.87
CA VAL A 33 2.93 -12.41 10.03
C VAL A 33 1.55 -12.88 9.55
N LEU A 34 1.00 -12.20 8.54
CA LEU A 34 -0.30 -12.54 7.95
C LEU A 34 -0.26 -13.80 7.07
N GLU A 35 0.89 -14.39 6.81
CA GLU A 35 1.03 -15.71 6.17
C GLU A 35 0.87 -16.88 7.16
N SER A 36 0.85 -16.62 8.46
CA SER A 36 0.68 -17.68 9.47
C SER A 36 -0.70 -18.35 9.40
N GLU A 37 -0.78 -19.59 9.90
CA GLU A 37 -1.99 -20.42 9.88
C GLU A 37 -3.20 -19.74 10.54
N GLU A 38 -2.97 -18.89 11.55
CA GLU A 38 -4.02 -18.09 12.21
C GLU A 38 -4.81 -17.22 11.22
N PHE A 39 -4.18 -16.81 10.11
CA PHE A 39 -4.77 -15.98 9.07
C PHE A 39 -5.06 -16.74 7.77
N MET A 40 -5.13 -18.08 7.80
CA MET A 40 -5.34 -18.87 6.58
C MET A 40 -6.67 -18.53 5.87
N PHE A 41 -7.69 -18.10 6.61
CA PHE A 41 -9.01 -17.72 6.07
C PHE A 41 -9.16 -16.22 5.80
N LEU A 42 -8.11 -15.42 5.99
CA LEU A 42 -8.15 -14.00 5.68
C LEU A 42 -8.31 -13.81 4.17
N HIS A 43 -9.33 -13.06 3.73
CA HIS A 43 -9.46 -12.74 2.31
C HIS A 43 -8.35 -11.78 1.91
N ARG A 44 -7.77 -11.97 0.72
CA ARG A 44 -6.66 -11.17 0.21
C ARG A 44 -6.96 -10.72 -1.20
N GLU A 45 -6.75 -9.44 -1.47
CA GLU A 45 -6.88 -8.85 -2.80
C GLU A 45 -5.68 -7.96 -3.11
N GLU A 46 -5.29 -7.95 -4.38
CA GLU A 46 -4.26 -7.03 -4.86
C GLU A 46 -4.88 -5.65 -5.10
N ALA A 47 -4.24 -4.61 -4.58
CA ALA A 47 -4.74 -3.24 -4.72
C ALA A 47 -4.62 -2.77 -6.19
N PRO A 48 -5.70 -2.29 -6.83
CA PRO A 48 -5.58 -1.72 -8.16
C PRO A 48 -4.84 -0.38 -8.11
N LYS A 49 -4.25 0.02 -9.25
CA LYS A 49 -3.74 1.39 -9.40
C LYS A 49 -4.90 2.39 -9.25
N ALA A 50 -4.70 3.41 -8.43
CA ALA A 50 -5.70 4.44 -8.21
C ALA A 50 -5.98 5.26 -9.48
N ASP A 51 -7.24 5.63 -9.69
CA ASP A 51 -7.63 6.61 -10.70
C ASP A 51 -7.19 8.01 -10.25
N ILE A 52 -6.39 8.66 -11.09
CA ILE A 52 -5.87 10.00 -10.80
C ILE A 52 -6.99 11.03 -10.62
N ASN A 53 -8.14 10.84 -11.27
CA ASN A 53 -9.29 11.74 -11.12
C ASN A 53 -9.89 11.66 -9.71
N LEU A 54 -9.85 10.49 -9.07
CA LEU A 54 -10.28 10.35 -7.67
C LEU A 54 -9.32 11.08 -6.73
N ILE A 55 -8.01 11.02 -6.99
CA ILE A 55 -7.01 11.76 -6.20
C ILE A 55 -7.24 13.28 -6.34
N LYS A 56 -7.43 13.76 -7.58
CA LYS A 56 -7.74 15.19 -7.88
C LYS A 56 -9.10 15.67 -7.34
N SER A 57 -10.00 14.76 -6.96
CA SER A 57 -11.27 15.15 -6.34
C SER A 57 -11.12 15.62 -4.89
N VAL A 58 -9.99 15.28 -4.24
CA VAL A 58 -9.68 15.62 -2.84
C VAL A 58 -8.51 16.61 -2.75
N HIS A 59 -7.54 16.49 -3.65
CA HIS A 59 -6.31 17.30 -3.65
C HIS A 59 -6.33 18.34 -4.77
N ASP A 60 -5.56 19.42 -4.60
CA ASP A 60 -5.36 20.43 -5.65
C ASP A 60 -4.82 19.77 -6.94
N PRO A 61 -5.50 19.93 -8.10
CA PRO A 61 -5.10 19.27 -9.33
C PRO A 61 -3.68 19.61 -9.81
N ASP A 62 -3.24 20.85 -9.64
CA ASP A 62 -1.92 21.30 -10.07
C ASP A 62 -0.83 20.68 -9.19
N TYR A 63 -1.09 20.53 -7.89
CA TYR A 63 -0.20 19.80 -6.99
C TYR A 63 -0.09 18.33 -7.38
N VAL A 64 -1.22 17.67 -7.68
CA VAL A 64 -1.22 16.27 -8.12
C VAL A 64 -0.42 16.09 -9.40
N ASP A 65 -0.57 16.98 -10.38
CA ASP A 65 0.19 16.91 -11.64
C ASP A 65 1.70 17.18 -11.43
N SER A 66 2.09 17.89 -10.38
CA SER A 66 3.50 18.15 -10.08
C SER A 66 4.27 16.96 -9.47
N VAL A 67 3.56 15.98 -8.92
CA VAL A 67 4.15 14.81 -8.22
C VAL A 67 3.98 13.47 -8.97
N MET A 68 3.28 13.48 -10.11
CA MET A 68 3.01 12.30 -10.95
C MET A 68 3.95 12.24 -12.14
#